data_AF-A0A7X5IED0-F1
#
_entry.id   AF-A0A7X5IED0-F1
#
_cell.length_a   1.000
_cell.length_b   1.000
_cell.length_c   1.000
_cell.angle_alpha   90.00
_cell.angle_beta   90.00
_cell.angle_gamma   90.00
#
_symmetry.space_group_name_H-M   'P 1'
#
loop_
_entity.id
_entity.type
_entity.pdbx_description
1 polymer ?
#
loop_
_entity_poly.entity_id
_entity_poly.type
_entity_poly.pdbx_seq_one_letter_code
_entity_poly.pdbx_strand_id
1 'polypeptide(L)' 'MFDKKNLKAALRLYAVTDNAWLGERTLASCVEEALEGGATFVQLRHK' A
#
# COMPACT_ATOMS: atom_id res chain seq x y z
N MET A 1 9.24 21.22 -6.08
CA MET A 1 9.50 20.14 -7.05
C MET A 1 9.91 18.91 -6.26
N PHE A 2 9.31 17.74 -6.51
CA PHE A 2 9.71 16.52 -5.80
C PHE A 2 11.12 16.11 -6.21
N ASP A 3 11.95 15.79 -5.23
CA ASP A 3 13.28 15.24 -5.48
C ASP A 3 13.17 13.88 -6.20
N LYS A 4 13.99 13.69 -7.24
CA LYS A 4 13.93 12.49 -8.09
C LYS A 4 14.25 11.22 -7.30
N LYS A 5 15.15 11.29 -6.31
CA LYS A 5 15.53 10.13 -5.50
C LYS A 5 14.39 9.71 -4.58
N ASN A 6 13.74 10.67 -3.93
CA ASN A 6 12.58 10.43 -3.07
C ASN A 6 11.37 9.93 -3.87
N LEU A 7 11.11 10.49 -5.06
CA LEU A 7 10.02 10.01 -5.92
C LEU A 7 10.26 8.55 -6.35
N LYS A 8 11.49 8.22 -6.74
CA LYS A 8 11.86 6.84 -7.07
C LYS A 8 11.67 5.91 -5.87
N ALA A 9 11.99 6.35 -4.66
CA ALA A 9 11.83 5.57 -3.45
C ALA A 9 10.36 5.32 -3.09
N ALA A 10 9.51 6.33 -3.22
CA ALA A 10 8.08 6.23 -2.93
C ALA A 10 7.35 5.24 -3.87
N LEU A 11 7.82 5.11 -5.12
CA LEU A 11 7.21 4.25 -6.14
C LEU A 11 7.89 2.87 -6.28
N ARG A 12 8.64 2.40 -5.27
CA ARG A 12 9.38 1.12 -5.33
C ARG A 12 8.49 -0.11 -5.22
N LEU A 13 7.52 -0.10 -4.32
CA LEU A 13 6.61 -1.21 -4.09
C LEU A 13 5.18 -0.67 -3.91
N TYR A 14 4.34 -0.98 -4.89
CA TYR A 14 2.97 -0.47 -4.98
C TYR A 14 1.97 -1.57 -4.59
N ALA A 15 1.33 -1.41 -3.45
CA ALA A 15 0.25 -2.26 -2.99
C ALA A 15 -1.12 -1.70 -3.42
N VAL A 16 -2.03 -2.59 -3.79
CA VAL A 16 -3.41 -2.24 -4.18
C VAL A 16 -4.36 -3.08 -3.34
N THR A 17 -5.33 -2.44 -2.70
CA THR A 17 -6.25 -3.14 -1.80
C THR A 17 -7.38 -3.85 -2.57
N ASP A 18 -7.96 -4.89 -1.96
CA ASP A 18 -9.20 -5.49 -2.41
C ASP A 18 -10.04 -5.93 -1.21
N ASN A 19 -11.21 -5.30 -1.04
CA ASN A 19 -12.10 -5.59 0.08
C ASN A 19 -12.75 -6.98 -0.02
N ALA A 20 -12.77 -7.61 -1.18
CA ALA A 20 -13.35 -8.95 -1.36
C ALA A 20 -12.51 -10.07 -0.71
N TRP A 21 -11.27 -9.78 -0.28
CA TRP A 21 -10.30 -10.76 0.20
C TRP A 21 -9.93 -10.60 1.68
N LEU A 22 -10.69 -9.82 2.45
CA LEU A 22 -10.34 -9.48 3.83
C LEU A 22 -10.57 -10.62 4.82
N GLY A 23 -11.55 -11.51 4.56
CA GLY A 23 -11.95 -12.52 5.54
C GLY A 23 -12.31 -11.88 6.89
N GLU A 24 -11.70 -12.37 7.98
CA GLU A 24 -11.87 -11.83 9.34
C GLU A 24 -10.99 -10.60 9.65
N ARG A 25 -10.16 -10.16 8.69
CA ARG A 25 -9.23 -9.04 8.89
C ARG A 25 -9.87 -7.72 8.50
N THR A 26 -9.31 -6.63 9.00
CA THR A 26 -9.71 -5.28 8.55
C THR A 26 -8.82 -4.80 7.42
N LEU A 27 -9.34 -3.93 6.56
CA LEU A 27 -8.53 -3.26 5.54
C LEU A 27 -7.32 -2.53 6.17
N ALA A 28 -7.54 -1.88 7.31
CA ALA A 28 -6.50 -1.14 8.04
C ALA A 28 -5.36 -2.07 8.50
N SER A 29 -5.68 -3.20 9.13
CA SER A 29 -4.66 -4.18 9.56
C SER A 29 -3.88 -4.75 8.39
N CYS A 30 -4.53 -5.00 7.24
CA CYS A 30 -3.84 -5.48 6.04
C CYS A 30 -2.89 -4.41 5.47
N VAL A 31 -3.28 -3.13 5.52
CA VAL A 31 -2.43 -2.03 5.07
C VAL A 31 -1.25 -1.83 6.02
N GLU A 32 -1.46 -1.94 7.33
CA GLU A 32 -0.39 -1.85 8.34
C GLU A 32 0.67 -2.94 8.11
N GLU A 33 0.26 -4.20 7.98
CA GLU A 33 1.18 -5.30 7.67
C GLU A 33 1.90 -5.12 6.32
N ALA A 34 1.22 -4.55 5.31
CA ALA A 34 1.86 -4.26 4.02
C ALA A 34 2.94 -3.17 4.14
N LEU A 35 2.70 -2.14 4.96
CA LEU A 35 3.68 -1.08 5.25
C LEU A 35 4.87 -1.64 6.04
N GLU A 36 4.63 -2.47 7.06
CA GLU A 36 5.68 -3.18 7.80
C GLU A 36 6.48 -4.11 6.88
N GLY A 37 5.82 -4.74 5.91
CA GLY A 37 6.43 -5.57 4.85
C GLY A 37 7.17 -4.77 3.77
N GLY A 38 7.17 -3.44 3.82
CA GLY A 38 7.96 -2.59 2.93
C GLY A 38 7.22 -2.00 1.74
N ALA A 39 5.88 -2.04 1.71
CA ALA A 39 5.12 -1.28 0.72
C ALA A 39 5.44 0.22 0.84
N THR A 40 5.74 0.87 -0.28
CA THR A 40 6.11 2.29 -0.32
C THR A 40 5.00 3.18 -0.86
N PHE A 41 3.97 2.57 -1.45
CA PHE A 41 2.79 3.24 -1.97
C PHE A 41 1.59 2.30 -1.88
N VAL A 42 0.42 2.81 -1.46
CA VAL A 42 -0.80 2.03 -1.29
C VAL A 42 -1.97 2.72 -1.98
N GLN A 43 -2.70 2.00 -2.83
CA GLN A 43 -3.97 2.45 -3.39
C GLN A 43 -5.13 1.78 -2.68
N LEU A 44 -6.04 2.61 -2.16
CA LEU A 44 -7.35 2.19 -1.74
C LEU A 44 -8.23 1.99 -2.97
N ARG A 45 -8.63 0.74 -3.20
CA ARG A 45 -9.39 0.33 -4.37
C ARG A 45 -10.67 -0.36 -3.94
N HIS A 46 -11.78 0.24 -4.35
CA HIS A 46 -13.12 -0.29 -4.23
C HIS A 46 -13.71 -0.37 -5.64
N LYS A 47 -14.10 -1.57 -6.09
CA LYS A 47 -14.84 -1.73 -7.35
C LYS A 47 -16.30 -1.34 -7.15
#